data_AF-E0ST90-F1
#
_entry.id   AF-E0ST90-F1
#
_cell.length_a   1.000
_cell.length_b   1.000
_cell.length_c   1.000
_cell.angle_alpha   90.00
_cell.angle_beta   90.00
_cell.angle_gamma   90.00
#
_symmetry.space_group_name_H-M   'P 1'
#
loop_
_entity.id
_entity.type
_entity.pdbx_description
1 polymer ?
#
loop_
_entity_poly.entity_id
_entity_poly.type
_entity_poly.pdbx_seq_one_letter_code
_entity_poly.pdbx_strand_id
1 'polypeptide(L)'
;MNIERNGKSSDIRNLESTIKALAGTIDFILFLFRLLNQHLGQIINNLSPLPNVFTTEGSSIILSETFNSIIASGELITKILPSEKLCGKEKLNAFWYRHSALISYEYEALILLRYSLFSAFTSYYGVAFTELRSAMEAIVLGAIYDLLAIPKYRNNAKILQEIRGFSKALGFDKLLKTLNEELGENRAEVSAEIFDIINEKIQEFNPEASFIKYLRQLKDWEIIDDEMFRDINSYYVELSKYVHRIHPNFSDVGIRILADKDWLDLEPIPETLFEYLHKFNDINGLRTYLVLKVFSIDLIDDEFRKCIDWPELDKGIQLTKELAKTYTFWRYVAQILDYLKT
;
A
#
# COMPACT_ATOMS: atom_id res chain seq x y z
N MET A 1 -22.77 23.00 -64.05
CA MET A 1 -22.81 23.45 -62.63
C MET A 1 -23.68 22.51 -61.81
N ASN A 2 -23.14 21.41 -61.27
CA ASN A 2 -23.87 20.59 -60.28
C ASN A 2 -22.97 19.70 -59.40
N ILE A 3 -21.66 19.96 -59.37
CA ILE A 3 -20.68 19.10 -58.65
C ILE A 3 -20.25 19.72 -57.31
N GLU A 4 -20.41 21.04 -57.09
CA GLU A 4 -19.99 21.70 -55.84
C GLU A 4 -20.97 21.61 -54.66
N ARG A 5 -22.21 21.14 -54.86
CA ARG A 5 -23.21 21.04 -53.77
C ARG A 5 -23.05 19.79 -52.88
N ASN A 6 -22.47 18.71 -53.39
CA ASN A 6 -22.37 17.45 -52.66
C ASN A 6 -21.24 17.43 -51.61
N GLY A 7 -20.12 18.14 -51.85
CA GLY A 7 -19.01 18.24 -50.88
C GLY A 7 -19.42 18.97 -49.59
N LYS A 8 -20.06 20.14 -49.72
CA LYS A 8 -20.55 20.93 -48.58
C LYS A 8 -21.57 20.19 -47.70
N SER A 9 -22.42 19.33 -48.30
CA SER A 9 -23.40 18.55 -47.53
C SER A 9 -22.76 17.43 -46.69
N SER A 10 -21.62 16.88 -47.13
CA SER A 10 -20.89 15.86 -46.38
C SER A 10 -20.08 16.48 -45.23
N ASP A 11 -19.49 17.67 -45.46
CA ASP A 11 -18.73 18.39 -44.44
C ASP A 11 -19.62 18.91 -43.30
N ILE A 12 -20.83 19.39 -43.64
CA ILE A 12 -21.81 19.83 -42.64
C ILE A 12 -22.29 18.66 -41.78
N ARG A 13 -22.57 17.50 -42.39
CA ARG A 13 -22.97 16.30 -41.62
C ARG A 13 -21.86 15.77 -40.71
N ASN A 14 -20.61 15.84 -41.17
CA ASN A 14 -19.46 15.45 -40.37
C ASN A 14 -19.24 16.40 -39.19
N LEU A 15 -19.42 17.71 -39.42
CA LEU A 15 -19.37 18.73 -38.38
C LEU A 15 -20.49 18.56 -37.34
N GLU A 16 -21.73 18.31 -37.78
CA GLU A 16 -22.87 18.04 -36.89
C GLU A 16 -22.66 16.79 -36.03
N SER A 17 -22.10 15.73 -36.60
CA SER A 17 -21.74 14.50 -35.87
C SER A 17 -20.67 14.78 -34.80
N THR A 18 -19.63 15.54 -35.16
CA THR A 18 -18.55 15.92 -34.25
C THR A 18 -19.06 16.78 -33.09
N ILE A 19 -19.94 17.75 -33.37
CA ILE A 19 -20.56 18.61 -32.35
C ILE A 19 -21.42 17.78 -31.38
N LYS A 20 -22.20 16.82 -31.88
CA LYS A 20 -23.00 15.93 -31.03
C LYS A 20 -22.14 15.03 -30.14
N ALA A 21 -21.03 14.50 -30.67
CA ALA A 21 -20.09 13.70 -29.88
C ALA A 21 -19.43 14.53 -28.76
N LEU A 22 -19.04 15.78 -29.07
CA LEU A 22 -18.49 16.70 -28.09
C LEU A 22 -19.51 17.06 -27.00
N ALA A 23 -20.76 17.36 -27.38
CA ALA A 23 -21.84 17.63 -26.44
C ALA A 23 -22.10 16.43 -25.51
N GLY A 24 -22.17 15.21 -26.05
CA GLY A 24 -22.31 14.00 -25.24
C GLY A 24 -21.14 13.76 -24.29
N THR A 25 -19.91 14.09 -24.71
CA THR A 25 -18.73 14.02 -23.85
C THR A 25 -18.81 15.04 -22.71
N ILE A 26 -19.23 16.27 -23.01
CA ILE A 26 -19.43 17.32 -21.99
C ILE A 26 -20.54 16.94 -21.01
N ASP A 27 -21.67 16.42 -21.49
CA ASP A 27 -22.78 15.96 -20.65
C ASP A 27 -22.35 14.84 -19.71
N PHE A 28 -21.53 13.89 -20.20
CA PHE A 28 -20.96 12.83 -19.37
C PHE A 28 -20.00 13.40 -18.30
N ILE A 29 -19.12 14.33 -18.66
CA ILE A 29 -18.23 15.00 -17.69
C ILE A 29 -19.04 15.76 -16.62
N LEU A 30 -20.08 16.48 -17.03
CA LEU A 30 -20.97 17.19 -16.10
C LEU A 30 -21.73 16.22 -15.18
N PHE A 31 -22.16 15.07 -15.69
CA PHE A 31 -22.75 14.00 -14.89
C PHE A 31 -21.76 13.50 -13.84
N LEU A 32 -20.50 13.23 -14.20
CA LEU A 32 -19.46 12.81 -13.26
C LEU A 32 -19.21 13.86 -12.16
N PHE A 33 -19.12 15.15 -12.51
CA PHE A 33 -18.98 16.21 -11.51
C PHE A 33 -20.17 16.30 -10.55
N ARG A 34 -21.40 16.13 -11.06
CA ARG A 34 -22.60 16.11 -10.21
C ARG A 34 -22.59 14.91 -9.26
N LEU A 35 -22.20 13.74 -9.76
CA LEU A 35 -22.07 12.53 -8.95
C LEU A 35 -21.01 12.71 -7.85
N LEU A 36 -19.84 13.26 -8.19
CA LEU A 36 -18.78 13.59 -7.23
C LEU A 36 -19.28 14.58 -6.17
N ASN A 37 -19.98 15.63 -6.57
CA ASN A 37 -20.49 16.62 -5.62
C ASN A 37 -21.57 16.02 -4.71
N GLN A 38 -22.42 15.14 -5.23
CA GLN A 38 -23.41 14.41 -4.43
C GLN A 38 -22.71 13.51 -3.41
N HIS A 39 -21.68 12.76 -3.82
CA HIS A 39 -20.89 11.95 -2.89
C HIS A 39 -20.19 12.83 -1.85
N LEU A 40 -19.53 13.92 -2.24
CA LEU A 40 -18.91 14.86 -1.28
C LEU A 40 -19.94 15.43 -0.28
N GLY A 41 -21.14 15.78 -0.74
CA GLY A 41 -22.24 16.19 0.11
C GLY A 41 -22.66 15.09 1.09
N GLN A 42 -22.78 13.85 0.63
CA GLN A 42 -23.04 12.68 1.49
C GLN A 42 -21.91 12.48 2.50
N ILE A 43 -20.65 12.60 2.09
CA ILE A 43 -19.49 12.48 2.98
C ILE A 43 -19.57 13.53 4.08
N ILE A 44 -19.79 14.79 3.75
CA ILE A 44 -19.94 15.86 4.75
C ILE A 44 -21.12 15.55 5.68
N ASN A 45 -22.25 15.12 5.12
CA ASN A 45 -23.43 14.75 5.91
C ASN A 45 -23.21 13.53 6.79
N ASN A 46 -22.34 12.59 6.39
CA ASN A 46 -21.97 11.41 7.15
C ASN A 46 -20.92 11.73 8.21
N LEU A 47 -20.00 12.65 7.94
CA LEU A 47 -18.97 13.08 8.89
C LEU A 47 -19.54 14.07 9.92
N SER A 48 -20.53 14.87 9.57
CA SER A 48 -21.12 15.88 10.47
C SER A 48 -21.75 15.35 11.77
N PRO A 49 -22.37 14.14 11.82
CA PRO A 49 -22.92 13.55 13.02
C PRO A 49 -21.83 12.80 13.81
N LEU A 50 -20.67 12.51 13.20
CA LEU A 50 -19.62 11.73 13.86
C LEU A 50 -19.23 12.31 15.21
N PRO A 51 -19.02 13.62 15.41
CA PRO A 51 -18.76 14.17 16.75
C PRO A 51 -19.86 13.88 17.78
N ASN A 52 -21.13 13.76 17.36
CA ASN A 52 -22.28 13.50 18.23
C ASN A 52 -22.54 12.01 18.46
N VAL A 53 -22.08 11.15 17.56
CA VAL A 53 -22.13 9.69 17.70
C VAL A 53 -20.87 9.18 18.43
N PHE A 54 -19.74 9.85 18.24
CA PHE A 54 -18.45 9.65 18.91
C PHE A 54 -18.33 10.47 20.20
N THR A 55 -19.31 10.32 21.08
CA THR A 55 -19.35 11.04 22.37
C THR A 55 -18.39 10.51 23.41
N THR A 56 -17.72 9.39 23.13
CA THR A 56 -16.82 8.72 24.07
C THR A 56 -15.37 9.08 23.84
N GLU A 57 -14.64 9.27 24.94
CA GLU A 57 -13.18 9.46 24.98
C GLU A 57 -12.43 8.47 24.06
N GLY A 58 -12.85 7.20 24.04
CA GLY A 58 -12.25 6.15 23.18
C GLY A 58 -12.25 6.46 21.69
N SER A 59 -13.29 7.14 21.17
CA SER A 59 -13.38 7.53 19.76
C SER A 59 -12.37 8.61 19.38
N SER A 60 -12.13 9.55 20.30
CA SER A 60 -11.12 10.59 20.10
C SER A 60 -9.71 10.02 20.17
N ILE A 61 -9.50 9.02 21.04
CA ILE A 61 -8.23 8.30 21.18
C ILE A 61 -7.89 7.58 19.88
N ILE A 62 -8.78 6.74 19.35
CA ILE A 62 -8.47 5.94 18.15
C ILE A 62 -8.24 6.82 16.90
N LEU A 63 -8.97 7.93 16.76
CA LEU A 63 -8.72 8.90 15.70
C LEU A 63 -7.35 9.56 15.86
N SER A 64 -7.01 9.99 17.08
CA SER A 64 -5.69 10.57 17.37
C SER A 64 -4.57 9.56 17.11
N GLU A 65 -4.72 8.31 17.54
CA GLU A 65 -3.79 7.22 17.24
C GLU A 65 -3.65 6.98 15.73
N THR A 66 -4.74 7.10 14.97
CA THR A 66 -4.71 6.97 13.51
C THR A 66 -3.90 8.09 12.85
N PHE A 67 -4.11 9.34 13.25
CA PHE A 67 -3.27 10.44 12.77
C PHE A 67 -1.82 10.27 13.20
N ASN A 68 -1.59 9.85 14.45
CA ASN A 68 -0.26 9.62 14.99
C ASN A 68 0.46 8.48 14.25
N SER A 69 -0.23 7.41 13.84
CA SER A 69 0.36 6.30 13.10
C SER A 69 0.82 6.74 11.71
N ILE A 70 0.02 7.55 11.01
CA ILE A 70 0.38 8.12 9.70
C ILE A 70 1.59 9.05 9.85
N ILE A 71 1.57 9.94 10.84
CA ILE A 71 2.68 10.88 11.10
C ILE A 71 3.94 10.09 11.46
N ALA A 72 3.88 9.16 12.41
CA ALA A 72 5.02 8.36 12.84
C ALA A 72 5.63 7.61 11.67
N SER A 73 4.81 6.95 10.85
CA SER A 73 5.28 6.22 9.67
C SER A 73 5.99 7.13 8.68
N GLY A 74 5.39 8.28 8.35
CA GLY A 74 5.97 9.26 7.43
C GLY A 74 7.29 9.83 7.96
N GLU A 75 7.31 10.26 9.22
CA GLU A 75 8.50 10.80 9.88
C GLU A 75 9.65 9.78 9.89
N LEU A 76 9.38 8.51 10.24
CA LEU A 76 10.40 7.48 10.30
C LEU A 76 10.92 7.10 8.91
N ILE A 77 10.04 6.73 7.97
CA ILE A 77 10.45 6.22 6.65
C ILE A 77 11.23 7.28 5.87
N THR A 78 10.84 8.55 5.95
CA THR A 78 11.48 9.62 5.17
C THR A 78 12.77 10.15 5.78
N LYS A 79 12.95 10.02 7.10
CA LYS A 79 14.09 10.62 7.82
C LYS A 79 15.11 9.62 8.35
N ILE A 80 14.80 8.32 8.37
CA ILE A 80 15.76 7.28 8.78
C ILE A 80 16.88 7.10 7.74
N LEU A 81 16.67 7.63 6.54
CA LEU A 81 17.61 7.58 5.43
C LEU A 81 18.90 8.36 5.76
N PRO A 82 20.01 8.10 5.05
CA PRO A 82 21.23 8.88 5.20
C PRO A 82 20.97 10.37 4.97
N SER A 83 21.23 11.20 5.98
CA SER A 83 20.97 12.63 5.94
C SER A 83 21.89 13.34 4.94
N GLU A 84 21.31 14.13 4.05
CA GLU A 84 22.04 15.00 3.13
C GLU A 84 22.98 15.95 3.89
N LYS A 85 22.54 16.44 5.05
CA LYS A 85 23.31 17.34 5.91
C LYS A 85 24.55 16.66 6.51
N LEU A 86 24.46 15.38 6.87
CA LEU A 86 25.55 14.65 7.53
C LEU A 86 26.52 14.03 6.53
N CYS A 87 26.01 13.51 5.41
CA CYS A 87 26.78 12.67 4.49
C CYS A 87 26.69 13.06 3.02
N GLY A 88 26.00 14.16 2.71
CA GLY A 88 25.85 14.66 1.35
C GLY A 88 24.77 13.94 0.55
N LYS A 89 24.35 14.60 -0.53
CA LYS A 89 23.27 14.15 -1.40
C LYS A 89 23.59 12.84 -2.15
N GLU A 90 24.86 12.59 -2.43
CA GLU A 90 25.29 11.40 -3.16
C GLU A 90 24.96 10.12 -2.39
N LYS A 91 25.26 10.05 -1.09
CA LYS A 91 24.92 8.89 -0.25
C LYS A 91 23.42 8.71 -0.09
N LEU A 92 22.67 9.80 0.10
CA LEU A 92 21.22 9.76 0.14
C LEU A 92 20.65 9.17 -1.16
N ASN A 93 21.08 9.67 -2.31
CA ASN A 93 20.63 9.19 -3.62
C ASN A 93 21.00 7.71 -3.84
N ALA A 94 22.24 7.32 -3.51
CA ALA A 94 22.68 5.93 -3.63
C ALA A 94 21.81 5.00 -2.78
N PHE A 95 21.44 5.42 -1.57
CA PHE A 95 20.52 4.67 -0.71
C PHE A 95 19.11 4.56 -1.32
N TRP A 96 18.57 5.67 -1.83
CA TRP A 96 17.27 5.67 -2.55
C TRP A 96 17.27 4.73 -3.75
N TYR A 97 18.31 4.75 -4.56
CA TYR A 97 18.43 3.88 -5.73
C TYR A 97 18.50 2.41 -5.34
N ARG A 98 19.31 2.07 -4.32
CA ARG A 98 19.46 0.71 -3.79
C ARG A 98 18.18 0.10 -3.23
N HIS A 99 17.17 0.94 -2.92
CA HIS A 99 15.88 0.53 -2.38
C HIS A 99 14.67 1.00 -3.23
N SER A 100 14.92 1.42 -4.47
CA SER A 100 13.91 2.00 -5.36
C SER A 100 12.75 1.04 -5.68
N ALA A 101 12.97 -0.28 -5.68
CA ALA A 101 11.91 -1.27 -5.84
C ALA A 101 10.95 -1.27 -4.64
N LEU A 102 11.47 -1.30 -3.41
CA LEU A 102 10.67 -1.16 -2.19
C LEU A 102 9.88 0.15 -2.21
N ILE A 103 10.56 1.26 -2.46
CA ILE A 103 9.97 2.60 -2.48
C ILE A 103 8.80 2.73 -3.46
N SER A 104 8.91 2.11 -4.63
CA SER A 104 7.85 2.14 -5.65
C SER A 104 6.59 1.43 -5.16
N TYR A 105 6.74 0.27 -4.54
CA TYR A 105 5.62 -0.47 -3.93
C TYR A 105 5.09 0.22 -2.67
N GLU A 106 5.96 0.89 -1.91
CA GLU A 106 5.56 1.68 -0.75
C GLU A 106 4.68 2.87 -1.12
N TYR A 107 4.93 3.49 -2.26
CA TYR A 107 4.06 4.53 -2.81
C TYR A 107 2.67 3.98 -3.15
N GLU A 108 2.61 2.82 -3.81
CA GLU A 108 1.35 2.13 -4.13
C GLU A 108 0.59 1.74 -2.85
N ALA A 109 1.28 1.14 -1.88
CA ALA A 109 0.72 0.79 -0.58
C ALA A 109 0.17 2.02 0.15
N LEU A 110 0.87 3.16 0.11
CA LEU A 110 0.42 4.40 0.72
C LEU A 110 -0.84 4.94 0.05
N ILE A 111 -0.96 4.84 -1.28
CA ILE A 111 -2.18 5.21 -2.00
C ILE A 111 -3.34 4.32 -1.55
N LEU A 112 -3.14 3.00 -1.53
CA LEU A 112 -4.16 2.03 -1.12
C LEU A 112 -4.60 2.25 0.33
N LEU A 113 -3.68 2.53 1.25
CA LEU A 113 -4.00 2.89 2.64
C LEU A 113 -4.86 4.16 2.73
N ARG A 114 -4.54 5.19 1.94
CA ARG A 114 -5.32 6.44 1.93
C ARG A 114 -6.72 6.23 1.38
N TYR A 115 -6.86 5.48 0.28
CA TYR A 115 -8.17 5.14 -0.27
C TYR A 115 -8.98 4.28 0.69
N SER A 116 -8.35 3.28 1.30
CA SER A 116 -8.95 2.46 2.33
C SER A 116 -9.53 3.29 3.48
N LEU A 117 -8.74 4.26 3.99
CA LEU A 117 -9.16 5.15 5.06
C LEU A 117 -10.34 6.05 4.62
N PHE A 118 -10.26 6.58 3.40
CA PHE A 118 -11.34 7.38 2.82
C PHE A 118 -12.62 6.54 2.66
N SER A 119 -12.54 5.34 2.09
CA SER A 119 -13.67 4.40 1.96
C SER A 119 -14.32 4.12 3.33
N ALA A 120 -13.53 3.94 4.38
CA ALA A 120 -14.06 3.70 5.73
C ALA A 120 -14.81 4.93 6.29
N PHE A 121 -14.25 6.13 6.13
CA PHE A 121 -14.90 7.37 6.57
C PHE A 121 -16.14 7.75 5.76
N THR A 122 -16.31 7.13 4.59
CA THR A 122 -17.47 7.29 3.73
C THR A 122 -18.45 6.12 3.83
N SER A 123 -18.25 5.26 4.84
CA SER A 123 -19.09 4.11 5.21
C SER A 123 -19.11 2.96 4.20
N TYR A 124 -18.15 2.92 3.26
CA TYR A 124 -17.91 1.79 2.35
C TYR A 124 -16.92 0.80 2.97
N TYR A 125 -17.28 0.21 4.11
CA TYR A 125 -16.40 -0.65 4.90
C TYR A 125 -15.89 -1.88 4.15
N GLY A 126 -16.73 -2.53 3.34
CA GLY A 126 -16.33 -3.69 2.54
C GLY A 126 -15.25 -3.33 1.50
N VAL A 127 -15.36 -2.14 0.91
CA VAL A 127 -14.33 -1.57 0.03
C VAL A 127 -13.08 -1.24 0.84
N ALA A 128 -13.24 -0.55 1.97
CA ALA A 128 -12.13 -0.17 2.84
C ALA A 128 -11.27 -1.38 3.27
N PHE A 129 -11.88 -2.44 3.79
CA PHE A 129 -11.15 -3.66 4.17
C PHE A 129 -10.50 -4.37 2.98
N THR A 130 -11.10 -4.30 1.79
CA THR A 130 -10.52 -4.84 0.55
C THR A 130 -9.26 -4.07 0.17
N GLU A 131 -9.32 -2.75 0.17
CA GLU A 131 -8.17 -1.87 -0.13
C GLU A 131 -7.06 -2.04 0.91
N LEU A 132 -7.42 -2.24 2.19
CA LEU A 132 -6.47 -2.49 3.27
C LEU A 132 -5.70 -3.81 3.06
N ARG A 133 -6.37 -4.87 2.61
CA ARG A 133 -5.71 -6.13 2.23
C ARG A 133 -4.77 -5.91 1.04
N SER A 134 -5.22 -5.21 0.01
CA SER A 134 -4.39 -4.92 -1.15
C SER A 134 -3.14 -4.14 -0.76
N ALA A 135 -3.26 -3.19 0.18
CA ALA A 135 -2.11 -2.50 0.74
C ALA A 135 -1.14 -3.47 1.43
N MET A 136 -1.62 -4.42 2.24
CA MET A 136 -0.76 -5.45 2.84
C MET A 136 -0.01 -6.29 1.79
N GLU A 137 -0.68 -6.68 0.71
CA GLU A 137 -0.07 -7.42 -0.41
C GLU A 137 1.03 -6.59 -1.08
N ALA A 138 0.78 -5.30 -1.33
CA ALA A 138 1.77 -4.38 -1.90
C ALA A 138 2.98 -4.18 -0.98
N ILE A 139 2.78 -3.99 0.32
CA ILE A 139 3.85 -3.85 1.32
C ILE A 139 4.79 -5.07 1.29
N VAL A 140 4.20 -6.27 1.37
CA VAL A 140 4.97 -7.53 1.39
C VAL A 140 5.70 -7.73 0.07
N LEU A 141 5.05 -7.47 -1.06
CA LEU A 141 5.69 -7.58 -2.38
C LEU A 141 6.83 -6.59 -2.57
N GLY A 142 6.68 -5.35 -2.09
CA GLY A 142 7.75 -4.35 -2.12
C GLY A 142 9.00 -4.84 -1.41
N ALA A 143 8.84 -5.41 -0.22
CA ALA A 143 9.96 -6.03 0.51
C ALA A 143 10.56 -7.22 -0.27
N ILE A 144 9.73 -8.11 -0.83
CA ILE A 144 10.22 -9.25 -1.62
C ILE A 144 11.07 -8.78 -2.81
N TYR A 145 10.55 -7.88 -3.65
CA TYR A 145 11.27 -7.46 -4.86
C TYR A 145 12.56 -6.73 -4.54
N ASP A 146 12.56 -5.88 -3.52
CA ASP A 146 13.78 -5.17 -3.12
C ASP A 146 14.87 -6.12 -2.60
N LEU A 147 14.48 -7.12 -1.81
CA LEU A 147 15.41 -8.15 -1.32
C LEU A 147 15.97 -9.01 -2.45
N LEU A 148 15.23 -9.26 -3.51
CA LEU A 148 15.73 -9.98 -4.69
C LEU A 148 16.86 -9.23 -5.43
N ALA A 149 17.03 -7.93 -5.19
CA ALA A 149 18.17 -7.18 -5.72
C ALA A 149 19.48 -7.62 -5.06
N ILE A 150 19.42 -8.20 -3.87
CA ILE A 150 20.56 -8.57 -3.05
C ILE A 150 20.87 -10.07 -3.25
N PRO A 151 22.11 -10.44 -3.63
CA PRO A 151 22.50 -11.82 -3.94
C PRO A 151 22.16 -12.82 -2.83
N LYS A 152 22.40 -12.44 -1.56
CA LYS A 152 22.11 -13.29 -0.40
C LYS A 152 20.65 -13.78 -0.38
N TYR A 153 19.68 -12.90 -0.62
CA TYR A 153 18.27 -13.26 -0.56
C TYR A 153 17.81 -13.91 -1.87
N ARG A 154 18.25 -13.38 -3.01
CA ARG A 154 17.97 -13.95 -4.34
C ARG A 154 18.41 -15.40 -4.45
N ASN A 155 19.63 -15.72 -4.05
CA ASN A 155 20.19 -17.08 -4.15
C ASN A 155 19.55 -18.06 -3.15
N ASN A 156 18.86 -17.55 -2.13
CA ASN A 156 18.17 -18.34 -1.10
C ASN A 156 16.64 -18.23 -1.21
N ALA A 157 16.10 -17.81 -2.36
CA ALA A 157 14.67 -17.62 -2.60
C ALA A 157 13.88 -18.92 -2.87
N LYS A 158 14.14 -19.99 -2.10
CA LYS A 158 13.64 -21.34 -2.39
C LYS A 158 12.12 -21.43 -2.40
N ILE A 159 11.46 -20.72 -1.49
CA ILE A 159 10.00 -20.77 -1.34
C ILE A 159 9.33 -19.99 -2.48
N LEU A 160 9.94 -18.89 -2.94
CA LEU A 160 9.46 -18.16 -4.11
C LEU A 160 9.57 -19.02 -5.37
N GLN A 161 10.64 -19.81 -5.52
CA GLN A 161 10.80 -20.70 -6.68
C GLN A 161 9.63 -21.70 -6.86
N GLU A 162 8.91 -22.00 -5.79
CA GLU A 162 7.72 -22.86 -5.83
C GLU A 162 6.44 -22.13 -6.30
N ILE A 163 6.49 -20.82 -6.53
CA ILE A 163 5.38 -20.01 -7.02
C ILE A 163 5.38 -20.06 -8.55
N ARG A 164 4.44 -20.84 -9.08
CA ARG A 164 4.24 -21.00 -10.52
C ARG A 164 3.56 -19.76 -11.10
N GLY A 165 3.63 -19.60 -12.42
CA GLY A 165 2.81 -18.62 -13.10
C GLY A 165 1.34 -19.03 -13.08
N PHE A 166 0.46 -18.04 -13.03
CA PHE A 166 -0.97 -18.25 -13.18
C PHE A 166 -1.28 -18.67 -14.62
N SER A 167 -1.98 -19.81 -14.78
CA SER A 167 -2.24 -20.41 -16.10
C SER A 167 -0.93 -20.74 -16.85
N LYS A 168 -0.73 -20.26 -18.08
CA LYS A 168 0.47 -20.49 -18.90
C LYS A 168 1.58 -19.45 -18.69
N ALA A 169 1.38 -18.52 -17.77
CA ALA A 169 2.34 -17.45 -17.50
C ALA A 169 3.63 -17.97 -16.83
N LEU A 170 4.64 -17.11 -16.78
CA LEU A 170 5.91 -17.39 -16.11
C LEU A 170 5.81 -17.03 -14.62
N GLY A 171 6.45 -17.84 -13.77
CA GLY A 171 6.49 -17.69 -12.33
C GLY A 171 7.83 -17.18 -11.80
N PHE A 172 8.00 -17.29 -10.48
CA PHE A 172 9.22 -16.83 -9.80
C PHE A 172 10.44 -17.69 -10.14
N ASP A 173 10.26 -18.95 -10.53
CA ASP A 173 11.34 -19.81 -10.99
C ASP A 173 12.10 -19.20 -12.18
N LYS A 174 11.35 -18.69 -13.16
CA LYS A 174 11.91 -18.01 -14.33
C LYS A 174 12.52 -16.66 -13.96
N LEU A 175 11.86 -15.90 -13.08
CA LEU A 175 12.38 -14.63 -12.57
C LEU A 175 13.74 -14.81 -11.90
N LEU A 176 13.85 -15.70 -10.92
CA LEU A 176 15.09 -15.93 -10.18
C LEU A 176 16.24 -16.38 -11.10
N LYS A 177 15.94 -17.26 -12.06
CA LYS A 177 16.94 -17.68 -13.05
C LYS A 177 17.44 -16.49 -13.87
N THR A 178 16.53 -15.66 -14.39
CA THR A 178 16.90 -14.51 -15.22
C THR A 178 17.62 -13.44 -14.39
N LEU A 179 17.20 -13.15 -13.15
CA LEU A 179 17.94 -12.23 -12.29
C LEU A 179 19.37 -12.70 -12.00
N ASN A 180 19.58 -14.00 -11.81
CA ASN A 180 20.92 -14.56 -11.64
C ASN A 180 21.77 -14.51 -12.90
N GLU A 181 21.16 -14.66 -14.09
CA GLU A 181 21.84 -14.50 -15.38
C GLU A 181 22.28 -13.04 -15.62
N GLU A 182 21.45 -12.07 -15.22
CA GLU A 182 21.66 -10.64 -15.48
C GLU A 182 22.55 -9.97 -14.43
N LEU A 183 22.33 -10.26 -13.14
CA LEU A 183 23.01 -9.59 -12.03
C LEU A 183 24.17 -10.41 -11.46
N GLY A 184 24.24 -11.71 -11.76
CA GLY A 184 25.27 -12.61 -11.23
C GLY A 184 25.31 -12.61 -9.71
N GLU A 185 26.51 -12.44 -9.15
CA GLU A 185 26.75 -12.31 -7.69
C GLU A 185 26.73 -10.84 -7.21
N ASN A 186 26.38 -9.89 -8.08
CA ASN A 186 26.31 -8.49 -7.72
C ASN A 186 24.89 -8.11 -7.25
N ARG A 187 24.84 -7.10 -6.38
CA ARG A 187 23.61 -6.38 -6.07
C ARG A 187 23.34 -5.35 -7.17
N ALA A 188 22.08 -5.17 -7.56
CA ALA A 188 21.71 -4.06 -8.43
C ALA A 188 21.95 -2.72 -7.72
N GLU A 189 22.63 -1.77 -8.38
CA GLU A 189 22.82 -0.41 -7.83
C GLU A 189 21.49 0.34 -7.71
N VAL A 190 20.56 0.05 -8.63
CA VAL A 190 19.17 0.52 -8.64
C VAL A 190 18.28 -0.71 -8.50
N SER A 191 17.66 -0.94 -7.34
CA SER A 191 16.85 -2.17 -7.14
C SER A 191 15.62 -2.25 -8.06
N ALA A 192 15.09 -1.12 -8.52
CA ALA A 192 14.00 -1.07 -9.50
C ALA A 192 14.36 -1.67 -10.88
N GLU A 193 15.64 -1.90 -11.18
CA GLU A 193 16.10 -2.62 -12.39
C GLU A 193 15.46 -4.02 -12.50
N ILE A 194 15.04 -4.63 -11.38
CA ILE A 194 14.28 -5.88 -11.39
C ILE A 194 12.99 -5.76 -12.20
N PHE A 195 12.32 -4.60 -12.14
CA PHE A 195 11.09 -4.38 -12.90
C PHE A 195 11.37 -4.25 -14.39
N ASP A 196 12.50 -3.63 -14.76
CA ASP A 196 12.94 -3.58 -16.15
C ASP A 196 13.24 -4.98 -16.68
N ILE A 197 13.96 -5.81 -15.89
CA ILE A 197 14.21 -7.21 -16.23
C ILE A 197 12.91 -8.01 -16.40
N ILE A 198 11.93 -7.83 -15.50
CA ILE A 198 10.61 -8.46 -15.61
C ILE A 198 9.93 -8.05 -16.93
N ASN A 199 9.83 -6.75 -17.18
CA ASN A 199 9.09 -6.21 -18.32
C ASN A 199 9.75 -6.54 -19.67
N GLU A 200 11.08 -6.50 -19.74
CA GLU A 200 11.82 -6.64 -21.00
C GLU A 200 12.18 -8.10 -21.31
N LYS A 201 12.51 -8.90 -20.29
CA LYS A 201 13.12 -10.24 -20.48
C LYS A 201 12.19 -11.40 -20.09
N ILE A 202 11.12 -11.12 -19.35
CA ILE A 202 10.16 -12.12 -18.88
C ILE A 202 8.75 -11.68 -19.30
N GLN A 203 8.57 -11.59 -20.62
CA GLN A 203 7.26 -11.34 -21.20
C GLN A 203 6.26 -12.37 -20.66
N GLU A 204 5.10 -11.91 -20.16
CA GLU A 204 4.08 -12.73 -19.49
C GLU A 204 4.46 -13.24 -18.07
N PHE A 205 5.32 -12.53 -17.34
CA PHE A 205 5.43 -12.76 -15.89
C PHE A 205 4.11 -12.44 -15.19
N ASN A 206 3.49 -13.45 -14.61
CA ASN A 206 2.25 -13.32 -13.84
C ASN A 206 2.21 -14.45 -12.80
N PRO A 207 2.92 -14.31 -11.67
CA PRO A 207 2.99 -15.35 -10.65
C PRO A 207 1.61 -15.57 -10.02
N GLU A 208 1.30 -16.82 -9.70
CA GLU A 208 0.09 -17.17 -8.96
C GLU A 208 0.08 -16.44 -7.61
N ALA A 209 -1.03 -15.77 -7.31
CA ALA A 209 -1.20 -15.03 -6.07
C ALA A 209 -1.04 -15.97 -4.87
N SER A 210 0.04 -15.81 -4.11
CA SER A 210 0.38 -16.70 -3.02
C SER A 210 0.99 -15.95 -1.83
N PHE A 211 0.19 -15.06 -1.22
CA PHE A 211 0.61 -14.23 -0.09
C PHE A 211 1.30 -15.01 1.04
N ILE A 212 0.78 -16.20 1.39
CA ILE A 212 1.39 -17.06 2.43
C ILE A 212 2.79 -17.51 2.05
N LYS A 213 3.07 -17.80 0.77
CA LYS A 213 4.42 -18.15 0.32
C LYS A 213 5.35 -16.94 0.38
N TYR A 214 4.86 -15.73 0.09
CA TYR A 214 5.64 -14.50 0.29
C TYR A 214 6.01 -14.31 1.77
N LEU A 215 5.06 -14.46 2.68
CA LEU A 215 5.35 -14.38 4.13
C LEU A 215 6.32 -15.48 4.58
N ARG A 216 6.15 -16.70 4.09
CA ARG A 216 7.08 -17.79 4.41
C ARG A 216 8.49 -17.49 3.91
N GLN A 217 8.62 -16.86 2.73
CA GLN A 217 9.92 -16.44 2.23
C GLN A 217 10.53 -15.34 3.10
N LEU A 218 9.77 -14.32 3.50
CA LEU A 218 10.27 -13.27 4.40
C LEU A 218 10.73 -13.86 5.75
N LYS A 219 10.03 -14.87 6.24
CA LYS A 219 10.43 -15.61 7.44
C LYS A 219 11.72 -16.41 7.23
N ASP A 220 11.83 -17.13 6.12
CA ASP A 220 13.03 -17.90 5.74
C ASP A 220 14.26 -16.99 5.57
N TRP A 221 14.04 -15.75 5.16
CA TRP A 221 15.06 -14.69 5.09
C TRP A 221 15.30 -13.96 6.41
N GLU A 222 14.65 -14.34 7.51
CA GLU A 222 14.76 -13.70 8.82
C GLU A 222 14.39 -12.20 8.82
N ILE A 223 13.53 -11.80 7.88
CA ILE A 223 12.95 -10.46 7.81
C ILE A 223 11.81 -10.34 8.83
N ILE A 224 11.02 -11.40 8.98
CA ILE A 224 9.99 -11.52 10.01
C ILE A 224 10.24 -12.80 10.82
N ASP A 225 9.77 -12.82 12.06
CA ASP A 225 9.85 -14.00 12.92
C ASP A 225 8.56 -14.84 12.87
N ASP A 226 8.52 -15.89 13.69
CA ASP A 226 7.39 -16.80 13.82
C ASP A 226 6.11 -16.13 14.32
N GLU A 227 6.23 -15.13 15.20
CA GLU A 227 5.09 -14.42 15.79
C GLU A 227 4.50 -13.46 14.77
N MET A 228 5.33 -12.62 14.15
CA MET A 228 4.93 -11.74 13.05
C MET A 228 4.30 -12.53 11.90
N PHE A 229 4.86 -13.68 11.52
CA PHE A 229 4.26 -14.52 10.48
C PHE A 229 2.80 -14.89 10.82
N ARG A 230 2.53 -15.30 12.06
CA ARG A 230 1.17 -15.67 12.50
C ARG A 230 0.25 -14.45 12.51
N ASP A 231 0.72 -13.32 13.02
CA ASP A 231 -0.07 -12.11 13.13
C ASP A 231 -0.44 -11.56 11.75
N ILE A 232 0.53 -11.42 10.85
CA ILE A 232 0.29 -10.93 9.47
C ILE A 232 -0.67 -11.87 8.74
N ASN A 233 -0.48 -13.19 8.87
CA ASN A 233 -1.39 -14.17 8.30
C ASN A 233 -2.82 -14.07 8.86
N SER A 234 -2.96 -13.81 10.17
CA SER A 234 -4.27 -13.63 10.81
C SER A 234 -5.03 -12.44 10.21
N TYR A 235 -4.38 -11.27 10.09
CA TYR A 235 -4.97 -10.10 9.42
C TYR A 235 -5.33 -10.41 7.98
N TYR A 236 -4.45 -11.08 7.24
CA TYR A 236 -4.70 -11.41 5.84
C TYR A 236 -5.93 -12.32 5.66
N VAL A 237 -6.05 -13.37 6.47
CA VAL A 237 -7.19 -14.29 6.45
C VAL A 237 -8.48 -13.57 6.83
N GLU A 238 -8.42 -12.67 7.80
CA GLU A 238 -9.57 -11.87 8.21
C GLU A 238 -10.03 -10.93 7.10
N LEU A 239 -9.13 -10.11 6.55
CA LEU A 239 -9.46 -9.16 5.50
C LEU A 239 -9.89 -9.85 4.20
N SER A 240 -9.39 -11.06 3.94
CA SER A 240 -9.80 -11.87 2.79
C SER A 240 -11.29 -12.20 2.78
N LYS A 241 -11.97 -12.17 3.94
CA LYS A 241 -13.43 -12.35 4.02
C LYS A 241 -14.19 -11.24 3.27
N TYR A 242 -13.68 -10.01 3.29
CA TYR A 242 -14.28 -8.85 2.62
C TYR A 242 -14.01 -8.80 1.11
N VAL A 243 -12.90 -9.40 0.67
CA VAL A 243 -12.55 -9.51 -0.75
C VAL A 243 -13.36 -10.62 -1.42
N HIS A 244 -13.36 -11.81 -0.84
CA HIS A 244 -14.04 -12.96 -1.43
C HIS A 244 -15.55 -12.94 -1.17
N ARG A 245 -16.02 -12.18 -0.18
CA ARG A 245 -17.44 -11.97 0.16
C ARG A 245 -18.23 -13.28 0.20
N ILE A 246 -17.60 -14.34 0.73
CA ILE A 246 -18.18 -15.70 0.76
C ILE A 246 -19.49 -15.69 1.55
N HIS A 247 -19.59 -14.81 2.56
CA HIS A 247 -20.82 -14.55 3.29
C HIS A 247 -21.35 -13.14 2.95
N PRO A 248 -22.67 -12.97 2.71
CA PRO A 248 -23.27 -11.66 2.43
C PRO A 248 -22.96 -10.59 3.49
N ASN A 249 -22.77 -11.00 4.74
CA ASN A 249 -22.41 -10.16 5.89
C ASN A 249 -21.11 -9.36 5.70
N PHE A 250 -20.24 -9.73 4.76
CA PHE A 250 -19.00 -9.00 4.46
C PHE A 250 -19.14 -8.00 3.29
N SER A 251 -20.34 -7.92 2.69
CA SER A 251 -20.67 -6.84 1.76
C SER A 251 -21.11 -5.58 2.53
N ASP A 252 -20.97 -4.40 1.93
CA ASP A 252 -21.44 -3.15 2.56
C ASP A 252 -22.91 -3.22 2.96
N VAL A 253 -23.76 -3.80 2.09
CA VAL A 253 -25.18 -4.04 2.39
C VAL A 253 -25.35 -4.97 3.60
N GLY A 254 -24.58 -6.06 3.66
CA GLY A 254 -24.66 -7.01 4.77
C GLY A 254 -24.21 -6.42 6.10
N ILE A 255 -23.09 -5.69 6.11
CA ILE A 255 -22.59 -4.98 7.29
C ILE A 255 -23.66 -4.04 7.84
N ARG A 256 -24.34 -3.31 6.94
CA ARG A 256 -25.39 -2.35 7.28
C ARG A 256 -26.65 -3.00 7.85
N ILE A 257 -27.12 -4.07 7.22
CA ILE A 257 -28.29 -4.83 7.71
C ILE A 257 -28.01 -5.38 9.11
N LEU A 258 -26.80 -5.89 9.37
CA LEU A 258 -26.42 -6.39 10.69
C LEU A 258 -26.36 -5.31 11.77
N ALA A 259 -26.06 -4.08 11.38
CA ALA A 259 -26.02 -2.93 12.28
C ALA A 259 -27.40 -2.29 12.52
N ASP A 260 -28.49 -2.85 11.94
CA ASP A 260 -29.83 -2.26 11.94
C ASP A 260 -29.87 -0.85 11.33
N LYS A 261 -29.21 -0.71 10.16
CA LYS A 261 -29.03 0.55 9.45
C LYS A 261 -29.57 0.46 8.02
N ASP A 262 -30.05 1.57 7.46
CA ASP A 262 -30.60 1.59 6.09
C ASP A 262 -29.50 1.34 5.05
N TRP A 263 -29.60 0.27 4.27
CA TRP A 263 -28.56 -0.11 3.30
C TRP A 263 -28.31 0.89 2.17
N LEU A 264 -29.20 1.86 1.95
CA LEU A 264 -29.06 2.94 0.97
C LEU A 264 -28.40 4.19 1.58
N ASP A 265 -28.61 4.43 2.87
CA ASP A 265 -27.99 5.55 3.55
C ASP A 265 -26.54 5.23 3.90
N LEU A 266 -25.65 6.20 3.77
CA LEU A 266 -24.23 6.04 4.05
C LEU A 266 -23.86 6.54 5.46
N GLU A 267 -24.83 6.59 6.39
CA GLU A 267 -24.52 6.99 7.76
C GLU A 267 -23.43 6.08 8.35
N PRO A 268 -22.51 6.61 9.16
CA PRO A 268 -21.43 5.80 9.73
C PRO A 268 -21.93 4.73 10.69
N ILE A 269 -21.20 3.61 10.73
CA ILE A 269 -21.36 2.54 11.71
C ILE A 269 -20.12 2.60 12.62
N PRO A 270 -20.22 3.23 13.80
CA PRO A 270 -19.09 3.50 14.69
C PRO A 270 -18.24 2.26 15.00
N GLU A 271 -18.89 1.14 15.32
CA GLU A 271 -18.23 -0.10 15.72
C GLU A 271 -17.37 -0.64 14.58
N THR A 272 -17.92 -0.67 13.36
CA THR A 272 -17.19 -1.10 12.16
C THR A 272 -16.06 -0.14 11.81
N LEU A 273 -16.28 1.17 11.97
CA LEU A 273 -15.21 2.15 11.76
C LEU A 273 -14.06 1.95 12.77
N PHE A 274 -14.35 1.70 14.04
CA PHE A 274 -13.31 1.48 15.04
C PHE A 274 -12.56 0.19 14.82
N GLU A 275 -13.26 -0.89 14.48
CA GLU A 275 -12.61 -2.12 14.08
C GLU A 275 -11.65 -1.86 12.91
N TYR A 276 -12.13 -1.16 11.89
CA TYR A 276 -11.31 -0.78 10.75
C TYR A 276 -10.08 0.05 11.15
N LEU A 277 -10.25 1.11 11.96
CA LEU A 277 -9.16 2.00 12.36
C LEU A 277 -8.09 1.27 13.19
N HIS A 278 -8.49 0.32 14.04
CA HIS A 278 -7.54 -0.54 14.74
C HIS A 278 -6.71 -1.38 13.76
N LYS A 279 -7.35 -2.07 12.81
CA LYS A 279 -6.62 -2.86 11.81
C LYS A 279 -5.73 -1.99 10.94
N PHE A 280 -6.20 -0.79 10.55
CA PHE A 280 -5.42 0.18 9.80
C PHE A 280 -4.14 0.59 10.55
N ASN A 281 -4.26 0.88 11.86
CA ASN A 281 -3.12 1.28 12.67
C ASN A 281 -2.05 0.19 12.80
N ASP A 282 -2.48 -1.05 13.03
CA ASP A 282 -1.57 -2.19 13.03
C ASP A 282 -0.90 -2.40 11.66
N ILE A 283 -1.66 -2.39 10.57
CA ILE A 283 -1.12 -2.61 9.22
C ILE A 283 -0.19 -1.48 8.77
N ASN A 284 -0.47 -0.23 9.17
CA ASN A 284 0.46 0.87 8.96
C ASN A 284 1.74 0.72 9.81
N GLY A 285 1.64 0.10 10.99
CA GLY A 285 2.79 -0.37 11.76
C GLY A 285 3.60 -1.45 11.02
N LEU A 286 2.93 -2.45 10.43
CA LEU A 286 3.57 -3.50 9.63
C LEU A 286 4.33 -2.92 8.44
N ARG A 287 3.69 -1.99 7.72
CA ARG A 287 4.31 -1.21 6.64
C ARG A 287 5.61 -0.57 7.11
N THR A 288 5.52 0.20 8.18
CA THR A 288 6.67 0.91 8.75
C THR A 288 7.77 -0.06 9.15
N TYR A 289 7.42 -1.16 9.82
CA TYR A 289 8.38 -2.18 10.22
C TYR A 289 9.11 -2.78 9.02
N LEU A 290 8.39 -3.27 8.00
CA LEU A 290 9.00 -3.94 6.86
C LEU A 290 9.92 -3.01 6.09
N VAL A 291 9.54 -1.75 5.91
CA VAL A 291 10.42 -0.75 5.29
C VAL A 291 11.70 -0.55 6.08
N LEU A 292 11.57 -0.30 7.40
CA LEU A 292 12.74 -0.12 8.26
C LEU A 292 13.61 -1.39 8.32
N LYS A 293 13.00 -2.58 8.27
CA LYS A 293 13.71 -3.85 8.29
C LYS A 293 14.50 -4.09 7.03
N VAL A 294 13.94 -3.77 5.86
CA VAL A 294 14.70 -3.85 4.60
C VAL A 294 15.80 -2.79 4.58
N PHE A 295 15.51 -1.54 4.96
CA PHE A 295 16.54 -0.50 5.08
C PHE A 295 17.65 -0.86 6.08
N SER A 296 17.32 -1.57 7.16
CA SER A 296 18.29 -1.96 8.17
C SER A 296 19.42 -2.82 7.63
N ILE A 297 19.21 -3.52 6.50
CA ILE A 297 20.26 -4.34 5.87
C ILE A 297 21.46 -3.48 5.48
N ASP A 298 21.23 -2.24 5.04
CA ASP A 298 22.28 -1.27 4.71
C ASP A 298 22.58 -0.32 5.86
N LEU A 299 21.56 0.09 6.65
CA LEU A 299 21.74 1.05 7.73
C LEU A 299 22.53 0.52 8.94
N ILE A 300 22.73 -0.80 9.06
CA ILE A 300 23.62 -1.37 10.09
C ILE A 300 25.10 -1.17 9.77
N ASP A 301 25.44 -0.91 8.50
CA ASP A 301 26.80 -0.58 8.13
C ASP A 301 27.18 0.78 8.73
N ASP A 302 28.33 0.82 9.41
CA ASP A 302 28.92 2.01 10.01
C ASP A 302 28.96 3.21 9.05
N GLU A 303 29.12 2.94 7.75
CA GLU A 303 29.11 3.94 6.69
C GLU A 303 27.77 4.71 6.61
N PHE A 304 26.64 4.02 6.66
CA PHE A 304 25.31 4.62 6.55
C PHE A 304 24.74 5.00 7.92
N ARG A 305 25.05 4.21 8.95
CA ARG A 305 24.53 4.40 10.30
C ARG A 305 24.88 5.76 10.90
N LYS A 306 26.11 6.22 10.66
CA LYS A 306 26.60 7.55 11.12
C LYS A 306 25.95 8.71 10.37
N CYS A 307 25.26 8.43 9.27
CA CYS A 307 24.54 9.41 8.47
C CYS A 307 23.09 9.61 8.93
N ILE A 308 22.58 8.84 9.88
CA ILE A 308 21.21 9.00 10.38
C ILE A 308 21.13 10.23 11.29
N ASP A 309 20.30 11.22 10.95
CA ASP A 309 20.05 12.40 11.80
C ASP A 309 19.01 12.06 12.87
N TRP A 310 19.45 11.37 13.93
CA TRP A 310 18.60 10.92 15.04
C TRP A 310 17.73 12.03 15.67
N PRO A 311 18.24 13.26 15.90
CA PRO A 311 17.39 14.38 16.33
C PRO A 311 16.18 14.65 15.44
N GLU A 312 16.28 14.48 14.12
CA GLU A 312 15.14 14.69 13.21
C GLU A 312 14.06 13.61 13.34
N LEU A 313 14.41 12.45 13.89
CA LEU A 313 13.53 11.30 14.12
C LEU A 313 12.80 11.35 15.48
N ASP A 314 13.19 12.24 16.40
CA ASP A 314 12.69 12.23 17.79
C ASP A 314 11.17 12.21 17.89
N LYS A 315 10.48 13.02 17.07
CA LYS A 315 9.02 13.03 17.02
C LYS A 315 8.44 11.68 16.58
N GLY A 316 8.97 11.09 15.50
CA GLY A 316 8.53 9.78 15.01
C GLY A 316 8.76 8.67 16.04
N ILE A 317 9.90 8.73 16.75
CA ILE A 317 10.25 7.78 17.82
C ILE A 317 9.31 7.92 19.02
N GLN A 318 8.98 9.15 19.44
CA GLN A 318 8.04 9.38 20.54
C GLN A 318 6.65 8.83 20.20
N LEU A 319 6.12 9.16 19.02
CA LEU A 319 4.82 8.65 18.57
C LEU A 319 4.83 7.12 18.47
N THR A 320 5.91 6.52 17.98
CA THR A 320 6.07 5.06 17.92
C THR A 320 5.98 4.42 19.29
N LYS A 321 6.63 4.99 20.31
CA LYS A 321 6.57 4.48 21.70
C LYS A 321 5.16 4.50 22.26
N GLU A 322 4.38 5.52 21.94
CA GLU A 322 2.97 5.60 22.34
C GLU A 322 2.12 4.55 21.61
N LEU A 323 2.25 4.44 20.29
CA LEU A 323 1.53 3.45 19.48
C LEU A 323 1.88 2.01 19.87
N ALA A 324 3.15 1.73 20.21
CA ALA A 324 3.63 0.41 20.63
C ALA A 324 2.98 -0.09 21.93
N LYS A 325 2.33 0.76 22.72
CA LYS A 325 1.57 0.33 23.91
C LYS A 325 0.31 -0.44 23.53
N THR A 326 -0.28 -0.12 22.38
CA THR A 326 -1.57 -0.65 21.93
C THR A 326 -1.41 -1.62 20.76
N TYR A 327 -0.57 -1.28 19.79
CA TYR A 327 -0.52 -1.94 18.49
C TYR A 327 0.69 -2.85 18.34
N THR A 328 0.46 -4.09 17.90
CA THR A 328 1.47 -5.14 17.87
C THR A 328 2.62 -4.79 16.93
N PHE A 329 2.32 -4.34 15.72
CA PHE A 329 3.38 -4.06 14.74
C PHE A 329 4.23 -2.84 15.10
N TRP A 330 3.65 -1.87 15.82
CA TRP A 330 4.41 -0.73 16.33
C TRP A 330 5.42 -1.12 17.42
N ARG A 331 5.22 -2.24 18.14
CA ARG A 331 6.24 -2.79 19.03
C ARG A 331 7.47 -3.26 18.26
N TYR A 332 7.29 -3.93 17.12
CA TYR A 332 8.40 -4.33 16.26
C TYR A 332 9.10 -3.11 15.64
N VAL A 333 8.36 -2.06 15.29
CA VAL A 333 8.94 -0.76 14.86
C VAL A 333 9.83 -0.16 15.97
N ALA A 334 9.38 -0.18 17.23
CA ALA A 334 10.20 0.31 18.34
C ALA A 334 11.48 -0.52 18.51
N GLN A 335 11.38 -1.85 18.45
CA GLN A 335 12.53 -2.76 18.58
C GLN A 335 13.58 -2.55 17.50
N ILE A 336 13.17 -2.36 16.24
CA ILE A 336 14.14 -2.13 15.16
C ILE A 336 14.81 -0.76 15.27
N LEU A 337 14.11 0.27 15.74
CA LEU A 337 14.70 1.57 16.01
C LEU A 337 15.75 1.49 17.13
N ASP A 338 15.49 0.71 18.17
CA ASP A 338 16.47 0.47 19.24
C ASP A 338 17.68 -0.30 18.72
N TYR A 339 17.48 -1.32 17.89
CA TYR A 339 18.56 -2.06 17.23
C TYR A 339 19.44 -1.17 16.34
N LEU A 340 18.85 -0.26 15.57
CA LEU A 340 19.62 0.68 14.72
C LEU A 340 20.41 1.71 15.54
N LYS A 341 20.04 1.93 16.81
CA LYS A 341 20.76 2.83 17.73
C LYS A 341 21.95 2.17 18.44
N THR A 342 21.93 0.85 18.64
CA THR A 342 22.99 0.06 19.32
C THR A 342 24.05 -0.40 18.36
#